data_AF-A0A7G8JNE0-F1
#
_entry.id   AF-A0A7G8JNE0-F1
#
_cell.length_a   1.000
_cell.length_b   1.000
_cell.length_c   1.000
_cell.angle_alpha   90.00
_cell.angle_beta   90.00
_cell.angle_gamma   90.00
#
_symmetry.space_group_name_H-M   'P 1'
#
loop_
_entity.id
_entity.type
_entity.pdbx_description
1 polymer ?
#
loop_
_entity_poly.entity_id
_entity_poly.type
_entity_poly.pdbx_seq_one_letter_code
_entity_poly.pdbx_strand_id
1 'polypeptide(L)' 'MDGNAYFPRDALHLQYFRDSRHTSVCGWKGTARYWDLIVDDQIITNVAWSYETPKPDAEAIRYRVAFYSGKGVVVS' A
#
# COMPACT_ATOMS: atom_id res chain seq x y z
N MET A 1 12.37 11.47 2.37
CA MET A 1 11.38 10.54 1.79
C MET A 1 11.95 9.14 1.87
N ASP A 2 11.14 8.19 2.29
CA ASP A 2 11.46 6.78 2.53
C ASP A 2 11.64 5.95 1.23
N GLY A 3 11.90 6.60 0.10
CA GLY A 3 12.19 5.96 -1.19
C GLY A 3 11.02 5.28 -1.87
N ASN A 4 9.86 5.19 -1.21
CA ASN A 4 8.67 4.52 -1.73
C ASN A 4 8.00 5.32 -2.85
N ALA A 5 7.65 4.65 -3.94
CA ALA A 5 6.79 5.19 -4.98
C ALA A 5 5.31 5.08 -4.55
N TYR A 6 4.56 6.16 -4.75
CA TYR A 6 3.14 6.26 -4.39
C TYR A 6 2.27 6.49 -5.62
N PHE A 7 1.47 5.49 -5.95
CA PHE A 7 0.60 5.46 -7.12
C PHE A 7 -0.82 5.94 -6.77
N PRO A 8 -1.54 6.55 -7.73
CA PRO A 8 -2.98 6.74 -7.61
C PRO A 8 -3.70 5.41 -7.31
N ARG A 9 -4.70 5.42 -6.43
CA ARG A 9 -5.43 4.20 -6.03
C ARG A 9 -6.23 3.59 -7.17
N ASP A 10 -6.71 4.41 -8.09
CA ASP A 10 -7.43 4.02 -9.29
C ASP A 10 -6.54 3.31 -10.34
N ALA A 11 -5.22 3.39 -10.20
CA ALA A 11 -4.30 2.57 -10.99
C ALA A 11 -4.25 1.10 -10.52
N LEU A 12 -4.90 0.75 -9.41
CA LEU A 12 -5.02 -0.63 -8.97
C LEU A 12 -6.13 -1.38 -9.71
N HIS A 13 -5.81 -2.59 -10.17
CA HIS A 13 -6.81 -3.59 -10.49
C HIS A 13 -7.35 -4.23 -9.21
N LEU A 14 -8.31 -3.55 -8.57
CA LEU A 14 -8.84 -3.89 -7.24
C LEU A 14 -9.36 -5.33 -7.14
N GLN A 15 -9.75 -5.98 -8.25
CA GLN A 15 -10.20 -7.38 -8.24
C GLN A 15 -9.15 -8.37 -7.70
N TYR A 16 -7.86 -8.01 -7.74
CA TYR A 16 -6.78 -8.85 -7.24
C TYR A 16 -6.39 -8.53 -5.80
N PHE A 17 -6.99 -7.52 -5.17
CA PHE A 17 -6.61 -7.07 -3.83
C PHE A 17 -7.68 -7.40 -2.80
N ARG A 18 -7.23 -7.88 -1.63
CA ARG A 18 -8.09 -8.14 -0.47
C ARG A 18 -7.59 -7.35 0.73
N ASP A 19 -8.51 -6.75 1.50
CA ASP A 19 -8.16 -6.10 2.76
C ASP A 19 -7.42 -7.05 3.70
N SER A 20 -6.34 -6.57 4.28
CA SER A 20 -5.66 -7.22 5.39
C SER A 20 -6.15 -6.62 6.71
N ARG A 21 -6.17 -7.44 7.76
CA ARG A 21 -6.38 -6.97 9.14
C ARG A 21 -5.14 -6.26 9.69
N HIS A 22 -4.02 -6.30 8.98
CA HIS A 22 -2.77 -5.68 9.41
C HIS A 22 -2.80 -4.17 9.24
N THR A 23 -2.31 -3.47 10.26
CA THR A 23 -2.04 -2.03 10.24
C THR A 23 -0.71 -1.76 10.92
N SER A 24 -0.09 -0.64 10.58
CA SER A 24 1.13 -0.17 11.23
C SER A 24 1.06 1.34 11.48
N VAL A 25 1.77 1.82 12.49
CA VAL A 25 1.80 3.25 12.83
C VAL A 25 3.18 3.82 12.55
N CYS A 26 3.22 4.86 11.73
CA CYS A 26 4.41 5.65 11.49
C CYS A 26 4.26 7.01 12.20
N GLY A 27 5.23 7.38 13.03
CA GLY A 27 5.14 8.59 13.87
C GLY A 27 4.88 9.89 13.09
N TRP A 28 5.30 9.95 11.82
CA TRP A 28 5.15 11.13 10.97
C TRP A 28 4.21 10.95 9.77
N LYS A 29 3.86 9.71 9.37
CA LYS A 29 2.86 9.49 8.29
C LYS A 29 1.46 9.22 8.80
N GLY A 30 1.29 8.62 9.97
CA GLY A 30 -0.01 8.14 10.47
C GLY A 30 -0.13 6.62 10.40
N THR A 31 -1.37 6.12 10.30
CA THR A 31 -1.68 4.68 10.28
C THR A 31 -1.78 4.16 8.86
N ALA A 32 -0.98 3.14 8.53
CA ALA A 32 -1.05 2.44 7.26
C ALA A 32 -2.08 1.31 7.33
N ARG A 33 -2.89 1.19 6.26
CA ARG A 33 -3.73 0.02 5.98
C ARG A 33 -3.07 -0.81 4.88
N TYR A 34 -3.20 -2.13 4.97
CA TYR A 34 -2.54 -3.06 4.06
C TYR A 34 -3.53 -3.90 3.27
N TRP A 35 -3.11 -4.35 2.09
CA TRP A 35 -3.81 -5.29 1.24
C TRP A 35 -2.92 -6.47 0.85
N ASP A 36 -3.54 -7.64 0.74
CA ASP A 36 -2.95 -8.82 0.11
C ASP A 36 -3.22 -8.77 -1.40
N LEU A 37 -2.26 -9.26 -2.20
CA LEU A 37 -2.45 -9.51 -3.62
C LEU A 37 -2.76 -11.00 -3.83
N ILE A 38 -3.84 -11.29 -4.55
CA ILE A 38 -4.31 -12.63 -4.86
C ILE A 38 -4.31 -12.79 -6.38
N VAL A 39 -3.49 -13.71 -6.88
CA VAL A 39 -3.40 -14.04 -8.31
C VAL A 39 -3.35 -15.56 -8.42
N ASP A 40 -4.36 -16.15 -9.05
CA ASP A 40 -4.57 -17.59 -9.12
C ASP A 40 -4.50 -18.23 -7.71
N ASP A 41 -3.62 -19.21 -7.51
CA ASP A 41 -3.41 -19.90 -6.24
C ASP A 41 -2.36 -19.21 -5.34
N GLN A 42 -1.86 -18.03 -5.72
CA GLN A 42 -0.83 -17.30 -4.99
C GLN A 42 -1.42 -16.13 -4.19
N ILE A 43 -0.97 -16.01 -2.94
CA ILE A 43 -1.30 -14.89 -2.06
C ILE A 43 0.00 -14.22 -1.61
N ILE A 44 0.17 -12.94 -1.95
CA ILE A 44 1.25 -12.11 -1.45
C ILE A 44 0.70 -11.21 -0.33
N THR A 45 0.94 -11.62 0.91
CA THR A 45 0.36 -10.96 2.09
C THR A 45 0.95 -9.58 2.34
N ASN A 46 0.11 -8.61 2.73
CA ASN A 46 0.48 -7.23 3.11
C ASN A 46 1.40 -6.55 2.08
N VAL A 47 1.18 -6.78 0.78
CA VAL A 47 2.11 -6.32 -0.25
C VAL A 47 1.92 -4.85 -0.63
N ALA A 48 0.70 -4.35 -0.50
CA ALA A 48 0.34 -2.96 -0.78
C ALA A 48 -0.12 -2.28 0.51
N TRP A 49 0.15 -0.97 0.62
CA TRP A 49 -0.36 -0.15 1.73
C TRP A 49 -0.71 1.27 1.31
N SER A 50 -1.52 1.92 2.15
CA SER A 50 -1.94 3.31 1.96
C SER A 50 -2.17 3.99 3.31
N TYR A 51 -2.02 5.31 3.32
CA TYR A 51 -2.39 6.17 4.44
C TYR A 51 -3.69 6.92 4.07
N GLU A 52 -4.81 6.49 4.66
CA GLU A 52 -6.13 7.12 4.42
C GLU A 52 -6.31 8.42 5.21
N THR A 53 -5.67 8.47 6.38
CA THR A 53 -5.65 9.65 7.27
C THR A 53 -4.20 9.99 7.60
N PRO A 54 -3.39 10.45 6.63
CA PRO A 54 -2.02 10.83 6.90
C PRO A 54 -1.95 12.05 7.81
N LYS A 55 -0.76 12.25 8.40
CA LYS A 55 -0.44 13.50 9.12
C LYS A 55 -0.15 14.64 8.14
N PRO A 56 -0.21 15.92 8.60
CA PRO A 56 -0.05 17.09 7.72
C PRO A 56 1.16 17.05 6.78
N ASP A 57 2.32 16.63 7.30
CA ASP A 57 3.56 16.56 6.51
C ASP A 57 3.58 15.45 5.45
N ALA A 58 2.60 14.54 5.49
CA ALA A 58 2.43 13.42 4.58
C ALA A 58 1.12 13.51 3.76
N GLU A 59 0.45 14.66 3.71
CA GLU A 59 -0.81 14.82 2.98
C GLU A 59 -0.71 14.50 1.49
N ALA A 60 0.45 14.74 0.88
CA ALA A 60 0.68 14.45 -0.53
C ALA A 60 0.52 12.96 -0.91
N ILE A 61 0.58 12.05 0.07
CA ILE A 61 0.41 10.60 -0.14
C ILE A 61 -0.96 10.08 0.31
N ARG A 62 -1.90 10.98 0.69
CA ARG A 62 -3.26 10.61 1.07
C ARG A 62 -3.92 9.76 -0.02
N TYR A 63 -4.47 8.62 0.39
CA TYR A 63 -5.12 7.63 -0.49
C TYR A 63 -4.24 7.05 -1.60
N ARG A 64 -2.95 7.39 -1.66
CA ARG A 64 -2.02 6.80 -2.62
C ARG A 64 -1.56 5.45 -2.10
N VAL A 65 -1.19 4.57 -3.02
CA VAL A 65 -0.81 3.20 -2.73
C VAL A 65 0.68 3.01 -3.02
N ALA A 66 1.38 2.37 -2.09
CA ALA A 66 2.76 1.94 -2.26
C ALA A 66 2.85 0.41 -2.09
N PHE A 67 3.96 -0.17 -2.55
CA PHE A 67 4.15 -1.62 -2.59
C PHE A 67 5.52 -2.03 -2.05
N TYR A 68 5.60 -3.23 -1.46
CA TYR A 68 6.88 -3.79 -1.05
C TYR A 68 7.65 -4.30 -2.27
N SER A 69 8.73 -3.61 -2.62
CA SER A 69 9.71 -4.12 -3.57
C SER A 69 10.39 -5.37 -3.00
N GLY A 70 10.53 -6.43 -3.81
CA GLY A 70 11.25 -7.65 -3.43
C GLY A 70 10.38 -8.88 -3.10
N LYS A 71 9.05 -8.78 -3.20
CA LYS A 71 8.15 -9.96 -3.14
C LYS A 71 7.80 -10.55 -4.52
N GLY A 72 8.66 -10.37 -5.52
CA GLY A 72 8.36 -10.74 -6.92
C GLY A 72 7.42 -9.75 -7.64
N VAL A 73 7.16 -8.58 -7.03
CA VAL A 73 6.37 -7.50 -7.64
C VAL A 73 7.29 -6.60 -8.46
N VAL A 74 7.05 -6.52 -9.77
CA VAL A 74 7.61 -5.49 -10.64
C VAL A 74 6.62 -4.33 -10.68
N VAL A 75 7.10 -3.15 -10.29
CA VAL A 75 6.32 -1.90 -10.32
C VAL A 75 6.93 -1.04 -11.43
N SER A 76 6.18 -0.82 -12.52
CA SER A 76 6.60 -0.04 -13.69
C SER A 76 5.53 0.94 -14.11
#